data_AF-A0A353CR09-F1
#
_entry.id   AF-A0A353CR09-F1
#
_cell.length_a   1.000
_cell.length_b   1.000
_cell.length_c   1.000
_cell.angle_alpha   90.00
_cell.angle_beta   90.00
_cell.angle_gamma   90.00
#
_symmetry.space_group_name_H-M   'P 1'
#
loop_
_entity.id
_entity.type
_entity.pdbx_description
1 polymer ?
#
loop_
_entity_poly.entity_id
_entity_poly.type
_entity_poly.pdbx_seq_one_letter_code
_entity_poly.pdbx_strand_id
1 'polypeptide(L)'
;MTDARSRLSSLAGIAARFGLKALESQVKACESLLSAGAAINAAVLGKFKAGKSSFLNSLAGTGVLPAGALPVTAVVTELFWSPEETASVRVVGGETLPISLEQVPDYVSEELNPKNARGAAAVSLGLPALADYKGVRFVDTPGLDSALRHNTETSLDWLPNAGLAIVAVSSDAPLSEQDLALISRTRRHSPSITVLLTKADRLEPAELDRVLGFVRGRLRERFGADFGVYPYSVKDGFGAMRAEFRDKVLLPFAGGLASEKARILEHKLGSLERQCRDYLLAARAAAAKSAGER
;
A
#
# COMPACT_ATOMS: atom_id res chain seq x y z
N MET A 1 9.56 -7.33 -21.11
CA MET A 1 10.38 -6.78 -20.00
C MET A 1 11.55 -5.91 -20.48
N THR A 2 12.22 -6.26 -21.58
CA THR A 2 13.31 -5.44 -22.17
C THR A 2 12.85 -4.03 -22.55
N ASP A 3 11.66 -3.90 -23.15
CA ASP A 3 11.03 -2.61 -23.46
C ASP A 3 10.77 -1.76 -22.21
N ALA A 4 10.16 -2.35 -21.18
CA ALA A 4 9.89 -1.65 -19.91
C ALA A 4 11.15 -1.13 -19.21
N ARG A 5 12.26 -1.89 -19.26
CA ARG A 5 13.57 -1.45 -18.73
C ARG A 5 14.13 -0.27 -19.51
N SER A 6 14.03 -0.31 -20.85
CA SER A 6 14.46 0.78 -21.71
C SER A 6 13.64 2.05 -21.46
N ARG A 7 12.30 1.94 -21.43
CA ARG A 7 11.38 3.03 -21.09
C ARG A 7 11.71 3.66 -19.74
N LEU A 8 11.89 2.84 -18.70
CA LEU A 8 12.26 3.34 -17.37
C LEU A 8 13.60 4.06 -17.38
N SER A 9 14.61 3.50 -18.05
CA SER A 9 15.94 4.13 -18.17
C SER A 9 15.87 5.50 -18.84
N SER A 10 15.06 5.65 -19.89
CA SER A 10 14.84 6.95 -20.55
C SER A 10 14.15 7.94 -19.62
N LEU A 11 13.10 7.51 -18.91
CA LEU A 11 12.37 8.37 -17.97
C LEU A 11 13.23 8.79 -16.77
N ALA A 12 14.01 7.87 -16.21
CA ALA A 12 14.94 8.15 -15.13
C ALA A 12 16.02 9.15 -15.58
N GLY A 13 16.56 9.00 -16.79
CA GLY A 13 17.50 9.94 -17.38
C GLY A 13 16.91 11.35 -17.56
N ILE A 14 15.65 11.46 -17.99
CA ILE A 14 14.93 12.73 -18.08
C ILE A 14 14.75 13.34 -16.68
N ALA A 15 14.26 12.56 -15.72
CA ALA A 15 14.03 13.04 -14.36
C ALA A 15 15.31 13.56 -13.72
N ALA A 16 16.44 12.85 -13.87
CA ALA A 16 17.73 13.28 -13.38
C ALA A 16 18.22 14.57 -14.08
N ARG A 17 18.15 14.63 -15.41
CA ARG A 17 18.61 15.78 -16.20
C ARG A 17 17.87 17.07 -15.84
N PHE A 18 16.58 16.99 -15.56
CA PHE A 18 15.73 18.14 -15.24
C PHE A 18 15.50 18.33 -13.73
N GLY A 19 16.16 17.54 -12.87
CA GLY A 19 16.05 17.67 -11.42
C GLY A 19 14.64 17.39 -10.88
N LEU A 20 13.88 16.49 -11.51
CA LEU A 20 12.50 16.17 -11.16
C LEU A 20 12.43 15.27 -9.91
N LYS A 21 12.82 15.80 -8.75
CA LYS A 21 12.88 15.06 -7.46
C LYS A 21 11.55 14.40 -7.09
N ALA A 22 10.43 15.03 -7.46
CA ALA A 22 9.08 14.51 -7.21
C ALA A 22 8.77 13.17 -7.93
N LEU A 23 9.62 12.74 -8.85
CA LEU A 23 9.48 11.49 -9.61
C LEU A 23 10.41 10.37 -9.13
N GLU A 24 11.35 10.67 -8.22
CA GLU A 24 12.36 9.70 -7.79
C GLU A 24 11.76 8.47 -7.11
N SER A 25 10.69 8.64 -6.31
CA SER A 25 10.02 7.53 -5.63
C SER A 25 9.29 6.62 -6.64
N GLN A 26 8.67 7.19 -7.68
CA GLN A 26 8.05 6.43 -8.78
C GLN A 26 9.09 5.65 -9.57
N VAL A 27 10.25 6.26 -9.87
CA VAL A 27 11.36 5.59 -10.58
C VAL A 27 11.87 4.41 -9.74
N LYS A 28 12.23 4.65 -8.48
CA LYS A 28 12.72 3.61 -7.56
C LYS A 28 11.73 2.45 -7.40
N ALA A 29 10.43 2.75 -7.34
CA ALA A 29 9.40 1.72 -7.26
C ALA A 29 9.34 0.84 -8.53
N CYS A 30 9.51 1.43 -9.72
CA CYS A 30 9.57 0.68 -10.97
C CYS A 30 10.85 -0.17 -11.07
N GLU A 31 11.99 0.36 -10.63
CA GLU A 31 13.27 -0.37 -10.56
C GLU A 31 13.15 -1.57 -9.63
N SER A 32 12.60 -1.35 -8.44
CA SER A 32 12.36 -2.38 -7.43
C SER A 32 11.46 -3.48 -7.99
N LEU A 33 10.40 -3.12 -8.71
CA LEU A 33 9.52 -4.09 -9.35
C LEU A 33 10.25 -4.85 -10.47
N LEU A 34 11.10 -4.21 -11.27
CA LEU A 34 11.82 -4.84 -12.38
C LEU A 34 12.92 -5.82 -11.94
N SER A 35 13.36 -5.77 -10.68
CA SER A 35 14.34 -6.69 -10.13
C SER A 35 13.88 -8.15 -10.21
N ALA A 36 14.83 -9.05 -10.46
CA ALA A 36 14.58 -10.49 -10.54
C ALA A 36 14.12 -11.00 -9.16
N GLY A 37 13.08 -11.83 -9.13
CA GLY A 37 12.50 -12.35 -7.88
C GLY A 37 11.81 -11.30 -7.00
N ALA A 38 11.64 -10.05 -7.46
CA ALA A 38 11.00 -9.01 -6.66
C ALA A 38 9.54 -9.36 -6.36
N ALA A 39 9.21 -9.37 -5.06
CA ALA A 39 7.86 -9.50 -4.57
C ALA A 39 7.00 -8.27 -4.93
N ILE A 40 5.71 -8.47 -5.11
CA ILE A 40 4.74 -7.39 -5.31
C ILE A 40 4.20 -6.96 -3.95
N ASN A 41 4.24 -5.66 -3.65
CA ASN A 41 3.72 -5.14 -2.39
C ASN A 41 2.19 -5.06 -2.42
N ALA A 42 1.54 -5.76 -1.48
CA ALA A 42 0.13 -5.63 -1.13
C ALA A 42 -0.01 -4.69 0.06
N ALA A 43 -0.25 -3.42 -0.22
CA ALA A 43 -0.38 -2.36 0.77
C ALA A 43 -1.72 -2.41 1.47
N VAL A 44 -1.75 -2.40 2.80
CA VAL A 44 -2.98 -2.23 3.57
C VAL A 44 -3.11 -0.76 3.97
N LEU A 45 -4.07 -0.09 3.36
CA LEU A 45 -4.29 1.35 3.45
C LEU A 45 -5.59 1.64 4.20
N GLY A 46 -5.72 2.83 4.77
CA GLY A 46 -6.96 3.27 5.42
C GLY A 46 -6.72 3.97 6.75
N LYS A 47 -7.80 4.52 7.31
CA LYS A 47 -7.76 5.35 8.51
C LYS A 47 -7.24 4.66 9.76
N PHE A 48 -6.99 5.47 10.79
CA PHE A 48 -6.74 5.00 12.13
C PHE A 48 -7.89 4.10 12.57
N LYS A 49 -7.58 2.98 13.23
CA LYS A 49 -8.60 2.02 13.71
C LYS A 49 -9.54 1.44 12.63
N ALA A 50 -9.15 1.53 11.36
CA ALA A 50 -9.84 0.83 10.27
C ALA A 50 -9.57 -0.68 10.25
N GLY A 51 -8.77 -1.23 11.19
CA GLY A 51 -8.54 -2.68 11.31
C GLY A 51 -7.41 -3.24 10.45
N LYS A 52 -6.49 -2.40 9.96
CA LYS A 52 -5.35 -2.80 9.09
C LYS A 52 -4.44 -3.84 9.73
N SER A 53 -3.86 -3.52 10.89
CA SER A 53 -2.94 -4.42 11.60
C SER A 53 -3.65 -5.67 12.11
N SER A 54 -4.92 -5.57 12.50
CA SER A 54 -5.76 -6.75 12.83
C SER A 54 -5.98 -7.67 11.64
N PHE A 55 -6.24 -7.12 10.45
CA PHE A 55 -6.34 -7.89 9.20
C PHE A 55 -5.01 -8.59 8.88
N LEU A 56 -3.89 -7.89 9.00
CA LEU A 56 -2.56 -8.46 8.77
C LEU A 56 -2.21 -9.56 9.77
N ASN A 57 -2.49 -9.39 11.06
CA ASN A 57 -2.33 -10.44 12.07
C ASN A 57 -3.22 -11.66 11.76
N SER A 58 -4.45 -11.43 11.27
CA SER A 58 -5.33 -12.54 10.85
C SER A 58 -4.81 -13.30 9.64
N LEU A 59 -4.03 -12.67 8.75
CA LEU A 59 -3.35 -13.34 7.65
C LEU A 59 -2.07 -14.04 8.11
N ALA A 60 -1.32 -13.41 9.02
CA ALA A 60 -0.09 -13.93 9.59
C ALA A 60 -0.32 -15.18 10.46
N GLY A 61 -1.54 -15.38 10.96
CA GLY A 61 -1.86 -16.45 11.93
C GLY A 61 -1.29 -16.18 13.32
N THR A 62 -0.66 -15.03 13.54
CA THR A 62 0.07 -14.66 14.74
C THR A 62 -0.21 -13.19 15.09
N GLY A 63 -0.15 -12.84 16.38
CA GLY A 63 -0.42 -11.50 16.89
C GLY A 63 0.82 -10.59 16.93
N VAL A 64 1.64 -10.57 15.88
CA VAL A 64 2.97 -9.94 15.93
C VAL A 64 2.92 -8.42 15.75
N LEU A 65 1.93 -7.90 15.03
CA LEU A 65 1.74 -6.45 14.89
C LEU A 65 0.93 -5.89 16.06
N PRO A 66 1.30 -4.72 16.63
CA PRO A 66 0.52 -4.11 17.68
C PRO A 66 -0.87 -3.69 17.16
N ALA A 67 -1.92 -4.17 17.81
CA ALA A 67 -3.31 -3.83 17.54
C ALA A 67 -3.90 -3.06 18.73
N GLY A 68 -3.55 -1.78 18.87
CA GLY A 68 -3.88 -0.94 20.04
C GLY A 68 -4.82 0.24 19.76
N ALA A 69 -5.27 0.90 20.84
CA ALA A 69 -6.20 2.03 20.81
C ALA A 69 -5.56 3.40 20.51
N LEU A 70 -4.22 3.49 20.56
CA LEU A 70 -3.41 4.66 20.21
C LEU A 70 -2.79 4.49 18.80
N PRO A 71 -2.37 5.56 18.09
CA PRO A 71 -1.71 5.42 16.78
C PRO A 71 -0.45 4.57 16.91
N VAL A 72 -0.52 3.29 16.51
CA VAL A 72 0.46 2.26 16.90
C VAL A 72 1.48 1.89 15.82
N THR A 73 1.52 2.57 14.68
CA THR A 73 2.51 2.26 13.64
C THR A 73 3.23 3.52 13.23
N ALA A 74 4.51 3.62 13.62
CA ALA A 74 5.44 4.67 13.19
C ALA A 74 6.34 4.21 12.02
N VAL A 75 6.47 2.89 11.82
CA VAL A 75 7.46 2.25 10.94
C VAL A 75 6.79 1.31 9.94
N VAL A 76 7.24 1.35 8.68
CA VAL A 76 6.69 0.48 7.61
C VAL A 76 6.97 -0.96 8.00
N THR A 77 5.92 -1.77 8.05
CA THR A 77 6.05 -3.16 8.46
C THR A 77 5.68 -4.10 7.32
N GLU A 78 6.58 -5.01 6.98
CA GLU A 78 6.54 -5.84 5.80
C GLU A 78 6.39 -7.31 6.22
N LEU A 79 5.36 -7.99 5.74
CA LEU A 79 5.13 -9.41 6.01
C LEU A 79 5.26 -10.17 4.68
N PHE A 80 6.09 -11.20 4.66
CA PHE A 80 6.33 -12.01 3.45
C PHE A 80 6.49 -13.49 3.80
N TRP A 81 6.35 -14.36 2.81
CA TRP A 81 6.56 -15.78 3.03
C TRP A 81 8.03 -16.12 3.30
N SER A 82 8.26 -16.91 4.34
CA SER A 82 9.54 -17.54 4.66
C SER A 82 9.27 -18.95 5.20
N PRO A 83 10.14 -19.96 4.93
CA PRO A 83 9.97 -21.30 5.49
C PRO A 83 10.08 -21.33 7.02
N GLU A 84 10.80 -20.37 7.61
CA GLU A 84 10.95 -20.20 9.05
C GLU A 84 10.52 -18.79 9.47
N GLU A 85 10.11 -18.66 10.72
CA GLU A 85 9.82 -17.36 11.31
C GLU A 85 11.09 -16.53 11.45
N THR A 86 11.11 -15.36 10.81
CA THR A 86 12.24 -14.44 10.85
C THR A 86 11.75 -13.02 11.06
N ALA A 87 12.53 -12.21 11.76
CA ALA A 87 12.29 -10.79 11.88
C ALA A 87 13.59 -10.00 11.76
N SER A 88 13.51 -8.85 11.10
CA SER A 88 14.63 -7.92 10.98
C SER A 88 14.15 -6.48 10.97
N VAL A 89 15.02 -5.58 11.43
CA VAL A 89 14.81 -4.13 11.38
C VAL A 89 15.88 -3.52 10.50
N ARG A 90 15.45 -2.70 9.55
CA ARG A 90 16.35 -1.85 8.76
C ARG A 90 16.43 -0.49 9.43
N VAL A 91 17.63 -0.07 9.82
CA VAL A 91 17.87 1.22 10.46
C VAL A 91 18.02 2.32 9.38
N VAL A 92 17.52 3.52 9.65
CA VAL A 92 17.63 4.68 8.73
C VAL A 92 19.12 4.98 8.47
N GLY A 93 19.53 4.88 7.21
CA GLY A 93 20.93 5.11 6.81
C GLY A 93 21.93 4.05 7.32
N GLY A 94 21.43 2.96 7.90
CA GLY A 94 22.24 1.90 8.49
C GLY A 94 21.98 0.53 7.86
N GLU A 95 22.44 -0.51 8.55
CA GLU A 95 22.28 -1.90 8.14
C GLU A 95 20.93 -2.50 8.55
N THR A 96 20.69 -3.73 8.10
CA THR A 96 19.53 -4.53 8.51
C THR A 96 19.97 -5.48 9.62
N LEU A 97 19.35 -5.37 10.79
CA LEU A 97 19.67 -6.12 11.98
C LEU A 97 18.62 -7.22 12.21
N PRO A 98 19.01 -8.47 12.47
CA PRO A 98 18.07 -9.50 12.89
C PRO A 98 17.52 -9.16 14.29
N ILE A 99 16.24 -9.45 14.51
CA ILE A 99 15.55 -9.28 15.79
C ILE A 99 14.67 -10.52 16.05
N SER A 100 14.28 -10.77 17.30
CA SER A 100 13.23 -11.75 17.58
C SER A 100 11.84 -11.20 17.24
N LEU A 101 10.85 -12.07 17.05
CA LEU A 101 9.47 -11.64 16.84
C LEU A 101 8.91 -10.86 18.04
N GLU A 102 9.36 -11.17 19.27
CA GLU A 102 8.92 -10.45 20.48
C GLU A 102 9.44 -9.00 20.52
N GLN A 103 10.53 -8.72 19.80
CA GLN A 103 11.11 -7.38 19.69
C GLN A 103 10.43 -6.52 18.61
N VAL A 104 9.57 -7.09 17.76
CA VAL A 104 8.88 -6.31 16.71
C VAL A 104 8.09 -5.12 17.29
N PRO A 105 7.27 -5.28 18.35
CA PRO A 105 6.57 -4.16 18.99
C PRO A 105 7.49 -3.03 19.43
N ASP A 106 8.73 -3.33 19.85
CA ASP A 106 9.71 -2.33 20.29
C ASP A 106 10.10 -1.34 19.21
N TYR A 107 9.91 -1.68 17.93
CA TYR A 107 10.27 -0.82 16.80
C TYR A 107 9.05 -0.21 16.12
N VAL A 108 7.94 -0.94 16.03
CA VAL A 108 6.79 -0.50 15.22
C VAL A 108 5.77 0.30 16.02
N SER A 109 5.67 0.06 17.34
CA SER A 109 4.70 0.71 18.23
C SER A 109 5.11 2.12 18.64
N GLU A 110 4.20 3.09 18.58
CA GLU A 110 4.43 4.44 19.13
C GLU A 110 4.58 4.42 20.66
N GLU A 111 4.00 3.42 21.35
CA GLU A 111 4.11 3.27 22.80
C GLU A 111 5.53 2.89 23.24
N LEU A 112 6.19 2.02 22.46
CA LEU A 112 7.53 1.49 22.77
C LEU A 112 8.65 2.19 21.99
N ASN A 113 8.30 2.88 20.90
CA ASN A 113 9.20 3.64 20.04
C ASN A 113 8.60 5.02 19.68
N PRO A 114 8.38 5.90 20.67
CA PRO A 114 7.76 7.19 20.43
C PRO A 114 8.58 8.01 19.42
N LYS A 115 7.89 8.60 18.44
CA LYS A 115 8.50 9.39 17.36
C LYS A 115 9.63 8.67 16.60
N ASN A 116 9.60 7.34 16.56
CA ASN A 116 10.65 6.52 15.96
C ASN A 116 12.07 6.84 16.51
N ALA A 117 12.20 7.00 17.84
CA ALA A 117 13.47 7.25 18.52
C ALA A 117 14.55 6.19 18.22
N ARG A 118 14.15 4.94 17.90
CA ARG A 118 15.05 3.85 17.52
C ARG A 118 15.54 3.90 16.08
N GLY A 119 15.10 4.89 15.29
CA GLY A 119 15.58 5.11 13.93
C GLY A 119 15.27 3.97 12.97
N ALA A 120 14.16 3.26 13.15
CA ALA A 120 13.78 2.15 12.28
C ALA A 120 13.15 2.68 10.99
N ALA A 121 13.71 2.30 9.85
CA ALA A 121 13.19 2.64 8.52
C ALA A 121 12.08 1.67 8.09
N ALA A 122 12.28 0.37 8.37
CA ALA A 122 11.29 -0.67 8.12
C ALA A 122 11.53 -1.87 9.03
N VAL A 123 10.48 -2.62 9.32
CA VAL A 123 10.56 -3.94 9.97
C VAL A 123 10.03 -4.99 8.99
N SER A 124 10.76 -6.08 8.81
CA SER A 124 10.42 -7.15 7.86
C SER A 124 10.26 -8.47 8.62
N LEU A 125 9.15 -9.17 8.37
CA LEU A 125 8.77 -10.42 8.99
C LEU A 125 8.57 -11.50 7.93
N GLY A 126 9.38 -12.56 8.02
CA GLY A 126 9.20 -13.76 7.24
C GLY A 126 8.34 -14.76 8.01
N LEU A 127 7.23 -15.22 7.42
CA LEU A 127 6.25 -16.06 8.10
C LEU A 127 5.86 -17.30 7.26
N PRO A 128 5.86 -18.51 7.83
CA PRO A 128 5.41 -19.74 7.15
C PRO A 128 3.93 -19.69 6.76
N ALA A 129 3.09 -19.04 7.56
CA ALA A 129 1.64 -18.90 7.33
C ALA A 129 1.28 -18.22 6.00
N LEU A 130 2.23 -17.52 5.37
CA LEU A 130 2.04 -16.84 4.09
C LEU A 130 2.41 -17.72 2.88
N ALA A 131 2.50 -19.04 3.06
CA ALA A 131 2.91 -19.99 2.01
C ALA A 131 2.06 -19.94 0.74
N ASP A 132 0.78 -19.57 0.85
CA ASP A 132 -0.11 -19.42 -0.31
C ASP A 132 0.14 -18.11 -1.09
N TYR A 133 0.95 -17.21 -0.55
CA TYR A 133 1.18 -15.86 -1.09
C TYR A 133 2.66 -15.61 -1.45
N LYS A 134 3.40 -16.66 -1.85
CA LYS A 134 4.80 -16.52 -2.29
C LYS A 134 4.91 -15.46 -3.39
N GLY A 135 5.86 -14.54 -3.24
CA GLY A 135 6.04 -13.43 -4.18
C GLY A 135 5.11 -12.23 -3.95
N VAL A 136 4.27 -12.27 -2.89
CA VAL A 136 3.57 -11.11 -2.35
C VAL A 136 4.22 -10.70 -1.04
N ARG A 137 4.38 -9.38 -0.84
CA ARG A 137 4.77 -8.78 0.45
C ARG A 137 3.61 -7.92 0.94
N PHE A 138 2.99 -8.30 2.05
CA PHE A 138 1.97 -7.47 2.68
C PHE A 138 2.63 -6.34 3.45
N VAL A 139 2.11 -5.13 3.33
CA VAL A 139 2.75 -3.96 3.96
C VAL A 139 1.73 -3.19 4.79
N ASP A 140 2.02 -3.08 6.09
CA ASP A 140 1.37 -2.10 6.95
C ASP A 140 2.08 -0.76 6.80
N THR A 141 1.31 0.25 6.42
CA THR A 141 1.84 1.58 6.12
C THR A 141 1.52 2.52 7.27
N PRO A 142 2.50 2.87 8.13
CA PRO A 142 2.36 3.93 9.11
C PRO A 142 2.18 5.29 8.42
N GLY A 143 1.61 6.27 9.11
CA GLY A 143 1.65 7.67 8.66
C GLY A 143 0.77 8.05 7.47
N LEU A 144 0.34 7.11 6.62
CA LEU A 144 -0.64 7.43 5.55
C LEU A 144 -1.93 8.00 6.14
N ASP A 145 -2.35 7.52 7.30
CA ASP A 145 -3.51 8.03 8.02
C ASP A 145 -3.30 9.43 8.63
N SER A 146 -2.10 9.77 9.13
CA SER A 146 -1.82 11.13 9.61
C SER A 146 -1.61 12.12 8.46
N ALA A 147 -1.03 11.69 7.33
CA ALA A 147 -0.96 12.45 6.08
C ALA A 147 -2.33 12.67 5.43
N LEU A 148 -3.28 11.74 5.61
CA LEU A 148 -4.68 11.94 5.21
C LEU A 148 -5.40 12.99 6.07
N ARG A 149 -5.00 13.18 7.33
CA ARG A 149 -5.54 14.20 8.24
C ARG A 149 -4.94 15.59 8.03
N HIS A 150 -3.63 15.67 7.74
CA HIS A 150 -2.89 16.94 7.66
C HIS A 150 -2.47 17.35 6.25
N ASN A 151 -2.87 16.60 5.21
CA ASN A 151 -2.46 16.85 3.81
C ASN A 151 -0.94 16.95 3.61
N THR A 152 -0.14 16.38 4.51
CA THR A 152 1.32 16.35 4.38
C THR A 152 1.75 15.32 3.35
N GLU A 153 2.45 15.76 2.30
CA GLU A 153 2.86 14.90 1.16
C GLU A 153 3.81 13.77 1.57
N THR A 154 4.58 13.94 2.64
CA THR A 154 5.73 13.07 3.00
C THR A 154 5.38 11.60 3.27
N SER A 155 4.19 11.27 3.78
CA SER A 155 3.83 9.84 3.99
C SER A 155 3.31 9.16 2.73
N LEU A 156 2.93 9.92 1.70
CA LEU A 156 2.42 9.39 0.43
C LEU A 156 3.54 8.88 -0.49
N ASP A 157 4.79 9.21 -0.17
CA ASP A 157 5.98 8.77 -0.91
C ASP A 157 6.14 7.26 -0.97
N TRP A 158 5.44 6.52 -0.11
CA TRP A 158 5.41 5.07 -0.14
C TRP A 158 4.40 4.52 -1.18
N LEU A 159 3.32 5.23 -1.54
CA LEU A 159 2.29 4.76 -2.47
C LEU A 159 2.82 4.28 -3.83
N PRO A 160 3.86 4.89 -4.44
CA PRO A 160 4.50 4.36 -5.63
C PRO A 160 4.96 2.90 -5.50
N ASN A 161 5.24 2.39 -4.30
CA ASN A 161 5.66 1.01 -4.08
C ASN A 161 4.49 0.01 -4.09
N ALA A 162 3.24 0.46 -3.97
CA ALA A 162 2.07 -0.42 -3.92
C ALA A 162 1.80 -1.07 -5.28
N GLY A 163 1.71 -2.40 -5.29
CA GLY A 163 1.26 -3.18 -6.44
C GLY A 163 -0.24 -3.50 -6.34
N LEU A 164 -0.66 -4.06 -5.21
CA LEU A 164 -2.05 -4.18 -4.78
C LEU A 164 -2.29 -3.22 -3.62
N ALA A 165 -3.42 -2.52 -3.63
CA ALA A 165 -3.88 -1.70 -2.52
C ALA A 165 -5.18 -2.27 -1.94
N ILE A 166 -5.13 -2.62 -0.66
CA ILE A 166 -6.26 -3.09 0.14
C ILE A 166 -6.68 -1.93 1.04
N VAL A 167 -7.76 -1.25 0.67
CA VAL A 167 -8.26 -0.10 1.41
C VAL A 167 -9.24 -0.57 2.48
N ALA A 168 -8.77 -0.63 3.72
CA ALA A 168 -9.56 -0.98 4.88
C ALA A 168 -10.47 0.18 5.30
N VAL A 169 -11.77 -0.11 5.36
CA VAL A 169 -12.83 0.82 5.75
C VAL A 169 -13.65 0.15 6.86
N SER A 170 -13.83 0.83 8.00
CA SER A 170 -14.59 0.28 9.12
C SER A 170 -16.09 0.27 8.83
N SER A 171 -16.79 -0.80 9.19
CA SER A 171 -18.26 -0.89 9.13
C SER A 171 -18.98 0.20 9.94
N ASP A 172 -18.39 0.64 11.06
CA ASP A 172 -18.93 1.69 11.93
C ASP A 172 -19.17 3.05 11.22
N ALA A 173 -18.36 3.37 10.21
CA ALA A 173 -18.44 4.63 9.45
C ALA A 173 -17.94 4.37 8.03
N PRO A 174 -18.78 3.77 7.16
CA PRO A 174 -18.34 3.27 5.88
C PRO A 174 -18.08 4.43 4.90
N LEU A 175 -16.88 4.42 4.33
CA LEU A 175 -16.42 5.20 3.18
C LEU A 175 -16.59 6.72 3.32
N SER A 176 -15.63 7.35 4.00
CA SER A 176 -15.56 8.81 4.13
C SER A 176 -14.86 9.50 2.94
N GLU A 177 -14.93 10.83 2.90
CA GLU A 177 -14.20 11.64 1.91
C GLU A 177 -12.68 11.44 1.95
N GLN A 178 -12.10 11.15 3.13
CA GLN A 178 -10.68 10.84 3.25
C GLN A 178 -10.34 9.48 2.61
N ASP A 179 -11.24 8.49 2.70
CA ASP A 179 -11.03 7.19 2.06
C ASP A 179 -11.14 7.31 0.54
N LEU A 180 -12.09 8.13 0.06
CA LEU A 180 -12.21 8.48 -1.36
C LEU A 180 -10.95 9.23 -1.85
N ALA A 181 -10.45 10.20 -1.09
CA ALA A 181 -9.22 10.90 -1.43
C ALA A 181 -8.01 9.95 -1.49
N LEU A 182 -7.90 9.02 -0.54
CA LEU A 182 -6.87 7.98 -0.54
C LEU A 182 -6.95 7.11 -1.79
N ILE A 183 -8.13 6.58 -2.12
CA ILE A 183 -8.34 5.78 -3.34
C ILE A 183 -7.95 6.59 -4.58
N SER A 184 -8.38 7.85 -4.66
CA SER A 184 -8.04 8.73 -5.79
C SER A 184 -6.53 8.91 -5.97
N ARG A 185 -5.77 9.02 -4.88
CA ARG A 185 -4.30 9.14 -4.92
C ARG A 185 -3.66 7.81 -5.30
N THR A 186 -4.07 6.72 -4.67
CA THR A 186 -3.54 5.38 -4.91
C THR A 186 -3.74 4.91 -6.35
N ARG A 187 -4.88 5.26 -6.98
CA ARG A 187 -5.16 4.92 -8.41
C ARG A 187 -4.10 5.44 -9.37
N ARG A 188 -3.37 6.51 -9.02
CA ARG A 188 -2.28 7.06 -9.85
C ARG A 188 -1.04 6.15 -9.87
N HIS A 189 -0.89 5.31 -8.84
CA HIS A 189 0.30 4.50 -8.61
C HIS A 189 0.04 3.00 -8.74
N SER A 190 -1.16 2.52 -8.41
CA SER A 190 -1.54 1.11 -8.52
C SER A 190 -2.82 0.96 -9.34
N PRO A 191 -2.84 0.05 -10.32
CA PRO A 191 -4.06 -0.32 -11.04
C PRO A 191 -4.88 -1.38 -10.31
N SER A 192 -4.42 -1.92 -9.17
CA SER A 192 -5.13 -2.94 -8.38
C SER A 192 -5.55 -2.38 -7.03
N ILE A 193 -6.83 -2.04 -6.91
CA ILE A 193 -7.41 -1.54 -5.65
C ILE A 193 -8.63 -2.37 -5.31
N THR A 194 -8.68 -2.83 -4.06
CA THR A 194 -9.82 -3.50 -3.46
C THR A 194 -10.17 -2.80 -2.15
N VAL A 195 -11.45 -2.82 -1.77
CA VAL A 195 -11.95 -2.25 -0.53
C VAL A 195 -12.32 -3.39 0.42
N LEU A 196 -11.79 -3.32 1.64
CA LEU A 196 -12.03 -4.28 2.70
C LEU A 196 -12.92 -3.62 3.76
N LEU A 197 -14.18 -4.04 3.87
CA LEU A 197 -15.10 -3.56 4.90
C LEU A 197 -14.84 -4.34 6.19
N THR A 198 -14.04 -3.76 7.09
CA THR A 198 -13.62 -4.40 8.34
C THR A 198 -14.68 -4.29 9.43
N LYS A 199 -14.58 -5.14 10.46
CA LYS A 199 -15.54 -5.24 11.57
C LYS A 199 -16.97 -5.56 11.10
N ALA A 200 -17.07 -6.33 10.02
CA ALA A 200 -18.36 -6.73 9.46
C ALA A 200 -19.19 -7.61 10.43
N ASP A 201 -18.56 -8.16 11.48
CA ASP A 201 -19.21 -8.88 12.58
C ASP A 201 -20.23 -8.04 13.37
N ARG A 202 -20.20 -6.71 13.22
CA ARG A 202 -21.11 -5.79 13.90
C ARG A 202 -22.43 -5.58 13.16
N LEU A 203 -22.54 -6.08 11.94
CA LEU A 203 -23.69 -5.86 11.06
C LEU A 203 -24.47 -7.15 10.90
N GLU A 204 -25.78 -7.06 11.03
CA GLU A 204 -26.69 -8.15 10.65
C GLU A 204 -26.66 -8.34 9.12
N PRO A 205 -26.97 -9.54 8.59
CA PRO A 205 -26.85 -9.84 7.16
C PRO A 205 -27.55 -8.82 6.23
N ALA A 206 -28.79 -8.42 6.56
CA ALA A 206 -29.54 -7.44 5.77
C ALA A 206 -28.95 -6.02 5.86
N GLU A 207 -28.29 -5.68 6.97
CA GLU A 207 -27.58 -4.41 7.10
C GLU A 207 -26.26 -4.43 6.32
N LEU A 208 -25.54 -5.54 6.39
CA LEU A 208 -24.30 -5.74 5.64
C LEU A 208 -24.52 -5.54 4.14
N ASP A 209 -25.57 -6.12 3.56
CA ASP A 209 -25.89 -5.96 2.14
C ASP A 209 -26.17 -4.50 1.77
N ARG A 210 -26.89 -3.76 2.63
CA ARG A 210 -27.15 -2.33 2.44
C ARG A 210 -25.86 -1.51 2.49
N VAL A 211 -24.98 -1.79 3.44
CA VAL A 211 -23.68 -1.09 3.56
C VAL A 211 -22.79 -1.40 2.36
N LEU A 212 -22.70 -2.65 1.92
CA LEU A 212 -21.95 -3.02 0.73
C LEU A 212 -22.49 -2.33 -0.53
N GLY A 213 -23.82 -2.27 -0.68
CA GLY A 213 -24.49 -1.54 -1.76
C GLY A 213 -24.17 -0.04 -1.75
N PHE A 214 -24.24 0.58 -0.57
CA PHE A 214 -23.88 2.00 -0.38
C PHE A 214 -22.42 2.28 -0.76
N VAL A 215 -21.46 1.49 -0.26
CA VAL A 215 -20.03 1.66 -0.55
C VAL A 215 -19.76 1.49 -2.05
N ARG A 216 -20.32 0.45 -2.67
CA ARG A 216 -20.18 0.22 -4.13
C ARG A 216 -20.77 1.37 -4.94
N GLY A 217 -21.96 1.85 -4.57
CA GLY A 217 -22.62 2.97 -5.24
C GLY A 217 -21.81 4.26 -5.19
N ARG A 218 -21.31 4.63 -4.02
CA ARG A 218 -20.47 5.82 -3.80
C ARG A 218 -19.15 5.74 -4.56
N LEU A 219 -18.51 4.57 -4.59
CA LEU A 219 -17.29 4.37 -5.38
C LEU A 219 -17.55 4.53 -6.87
N ARG A 220 -18.65 3.96 -7.38
CA ARG A 220 -19.04 4.09 -8.79
C ARG A 220 -19.35 5.54 -9.16
N GLU A 221 -20.10 6.25 -8.33
CA GLU A 221 -20.42 7.67 -8.51
C GLU A 221 -19.15 8.53 -8.57
N ARG A 222 -18.21 8.31 -7.63
CA ARG A 222 -16.99 9.12 -7.53
C ARG A 222 -15.98 8.85 -8.64
N PHE A 223 -15.88 7.60 -9.10
CA PHE A 223 -14.75 7.12 -9.91
C PHE A 223 -15.12 6.59 -11.27
N GLY A 224 -16.41 6.42 -11.58
CA GLY A 224 -16.91 5.83 -12.81
C GLY A 224 -16.44 4.39 -13.03
N ALA A 225 -16.10 3.66 -11.96
CA ALA A 225 -15.54 2.32 -12.02
C ALA A 225 -16.07 1.46 -10.88
N ASP A 226 -16.18 0.16 -11.14
CA ASP A 226 -16.51 -0.83 -10.11
C ASP A 226 -15.25 -1.23 -9.34
N PHE A 227 -15.42 -1.36 -8.02
CA PHE A 227 -14.39 -1.82 -7.11
C PHE A 227 -14.84 -3.11 -6.45
N GLY A 228 -13.90 -4.03 -6.22
CA GLY A 228 -14.13 -5.14 -5.30
C GLY A 228 -14.35 -4.59 -3.90
N VAL A 229 -15.50 -4.87 -3.30
CA VAL A 229 -15.81 -4.52 -1.91
C VAL A 229 -16.19 -5.79 -1.19
N TYR A 230 -15.39 -6.17 -0.19
CA TYR A 230 -15.49 -7.44 0.51
C TYR A 230 -15.65 -7.22 2.02
N PRO A 231 -16.64 -7.87 2.66
CA PRO A 231 -16.75 -7.87 4.11
C PRO A 231 -15.61 -8.67 4.74
N TYR A 232 -15.14 -8.24 5.91
CA TYR A 232 -14.09 -8.92 6.62
C TYR A 232 -14.24 -8.79 8.13
N SER A 233 -14.08 -9.91 8.84
CA SER A 233 -13.96 -9.92 10.28
C SER A 233 -12.87 -10.89 10.75
N VAL A 234 -12.11 -10.41 11.74
CA VAL A 234 -11.11 -11.19 12.47
C VAL A 234 -11.73 -12.01 13.60
N LYS A 235 -13.02 -11.83 13.90
CA LYS A 235 -13.72 -12.57 14.96
C LYS A 235 -13.95 -14.03 14.56
N ASP A 236 -14.02 -14.89 15.56
CA ASP A 236 -14.42 -16.27 15.40
C ASP A 236 -15.87 -16.36 14.88
N GLY A 237 -16.17 -17.43 14.13
CA GLY A 237 -17.47 -17.58 13.45
C GLY A 237 -17.58 -16.89 12.09
N PHE A 238 -16.71 -15.94 11.76
CA PHE A 238 -16.73 -15.22 10.47
C PHE A 238 -15.70 -15.73 9.44
N GLY A 239 -15.31 -17.01 9.55
CA GLY A 239 -14.32 -17.64 8.66
C GLY A 239 -14.71 -17.58 7.18
N ALA A 240 -16.01 -17.63 6.86
CA ALA A 240 -16.50 -17.53 5.49
C ALA A 240 -16.14 -16.18 4.82
N MET A 241 -16.22 -15.07 5.55
CA MET A 241 -15.83 -13.74 5.02
C MET A 241 -14.33 -13.68 4.73
N ARG A 242 -13.50 -14.28 5.61
CA ARG A 242 -12.04 -14.35 5.41
C ARG A 242 -11.70 -15.23 4.21
N ALA A 243 -12.34 -16.38 4.09
CA ALA A 243 -12.18 -17.29 2.95
C ALA A 243 -12.62 -16.61 1.66
N GLU A 244 -13.74 -15.90 1.63
CA GLU A 244 -14.20 -15.17 0.45
C GLU A 244 -13.16 -14.16 -0.03
N PHE A 245 -12.63 -13.31 0.87
CA PHE A 245 -11.61 -12.34 0.49
C PHE A 245 -10.32 -13.01 0.02
N ARG A 246 -9.88 -14.07 0.70
CA ARG A 246 -8.73 -14.87 0.29
C ARG A 246 -8.92 -15.44 -1.12
N ASP A 247 -10.04 -16.12 -1.35
CA ASP A 247 -10.27 -16.93 -2.55
C ASP A 247 -10.61 -16.06 -3.77
N LYS A 248 -11.23 -14.89 -3.58
CA LYS A 248 -11.58 -13.97 -4.66
C LYS A 248 -10.53 -12.90 -4.94
N VAL A 249 -9.63 -12.60 -3.99
CA VAL A 249 -8.66 -11.50 -4.13
C VAL A 249 -7.23 -11.99 -3.98
N LEU A 250 -6.87 -12.56 -2.83
CA LEU A 250 -5.47 -12.83 -2.51
C LEU A 250 -4.89 -14.00 -3.31
N LEU A 251 -5.61 -15.13 -3.40
CA LEU A 251 -5.14 -16.31 -4.14
C LEU A 251 -5.06 -16.05 -5.66
N PRO A 252 -6.06 -15.44 -6.33
CA PRO A 252 -5.93 -15.09 -7.74
C PRO A 252 -4.75 -14.13 -8.00
N PHE A 253 -4.53 -13.17 -7.10
CA PHE A 253 -3.43 -12.23 -7.22
C PHE A 253 -2.05 -12.91 -7.05
N ALA A 254 -1.91 -13.76 -6.04
CA ALA A 254 -0.68 -14.53 -5.80
C ALA A 254 -0.41 -15.60 -6.86
N GLY A 255 -1.45 -16.21 -7.44
CA GLY A 255 -1.33 -17.14 -8.56
C GLY A 255 -0.96 -16.44 -9.88
N GLY A 256 -1.33 -15.16 -10.03
CA GLY A 256 -1.16 -14.36 -11.24
C GLY A 256 0.04 -13.39 -11.23
N LEU A 257 1.07 -13.61 -10.42
CA LEU A 257 2.12 -12.60 -10.20
C LEU A 257 2.79 -12.08 -11.47
N ALA A 258 3.04 -12.93 -12.47
CA ALA A 258 3.70 -12.50 -13.70
C ALA A 258 2.83 -11.51 -14.50
N SER A 259 1.53 -11.79 -14.65
CA SER A 259 0.59 -10.91 -15.34
C SER A 259 0.29 -9.66 -14.51
N GLU A 260 0.11 -9.80 -13.19
CA GLU A 260 -0.07 -8.67 -12.29
C GLU A 260 1.12 -7.73 -12.32
N LYS A 261 2.34 -8.25 -12.25
CA LYS A 261 3.57 -7.47 -12.34
C LYS A 261 3.66 -6.70 -13.65
N ALA A 262 3.33 -7.32 -14.78
CA ALA A 262 3.31 -6.66 -16.08
C ALA A 262 2.28 -5.51 -16.13
N ARG A 263 1.05 -5.77 -15.66
CA ARG A 263 -0.04 -4.78 -15.62
C ARG A 263 0.28 -3.60 -14.69
N ILE A 264 0.83 -3.88 -13.51
CA ILE A 264 1.27 -2.88 -12.54
C ILE A 264 2.39 -2.03 -13.13
N LEU A 265 3.38 -2.65 -13.74
CA LEU A 265 4.52 -1.95 -14.33
C LEU A 265 4.08 -1.03 -15.49
N GLU A 266 3.22 -1.52 -16.39
CA GLU A 266 2.70 -0.72 -17.50
C GLU A 266 1.94 0.51 -16.99
N HIS A 267 1.08 0.33 -15.98
CA HIS A 267 0.36 1.43 -15.35
C HIS A 267 1.29 2.48 -14.74
N LYS A 268 2.31 2.02 -13.99
CA LYS A 268 3.30 2.90 -13.35
C LYS A 268 4.13 3.66 -14.39
N LEU A 269 4.61 2.99 -15.44
CA LEU A 269 5.36 3.62 -16.52
C LEU A 269 4.52 4.64 -17.26
N GLY A 270 3.28 4.31 -17.64
CA GLY A 270 2.37 5.28 -18.28
C GLY A 270 2.05 6.49 -17.39
N SER A 271 1.95 6.28 -16.07
CA SER A 271 1.78 7.38 -15.10
C SER A 271 3.02 8.28 -15.02
N LEU A 272 4.21 7.67 -15.00
CA LEU A 272 5.49 8.37 -14.99
C LEU A 272 5.73 9.15 -16.28
N GLU A 273 5.41 8.57 -17.44
CA GLU A 273 5.50 9.23 -18.76
C GLU A 273 4.63 10.48 -18.84
N ARG A 274 3.37 10.40 -18.37
CA ARG A 274 2.47 11.55 -18.33
C ARG A 274 3.03 12.65 -17.42
N GLN A 275 3.46 12.30 -16.21
CA GLN A 275 4.02 13.27 -15.27
C GLN A 275 5.29 13.94 -15.82
N CYS A 276 6.24 13.17 -16.37
CA CYS A 276 7.42 13.71 -17.05
C CYS A 276 7.02 14.69 -18.17
N ARG A 277 6.06 14.32 -19.01
CA ARG A 277 5.58 15.17 -20.10
C ARG A 277 5.00 16.49 -19.59
N ASP A 278 4.12 16.43 -18.58
CA ASP A 278 3.46 17.61 -18.02
C ASP A 278 4.49 18.58 -17.41
N TYR A 279 5.49 18.07 -16.68
CA TYR A 279 6.59 18.87 -16.15
C TYR A 279 7.39 19.56 -17.25
N LEU A 280 7.77 18.83 -18.31
CA LEU A 280 8.54 19.40 -19.42
C LEU A 280 7.74 20.45 -20.20
N LEU A 281 6.44 20.25 -20.39
CA LEU A 281 5.56 21.24 -21.02
C LEU A 281 5.45 22.52 -20.19
N ALA A 282 5.28 22.39 -18.87
CA ALA A 282 5.24 23.53 -17.95
C ALA A 282 6.57 24.30 -17.95
N ALA A 283 7.71 23.59 -17.90
CA ALA A 283 9.03 24.21 -17.96
C ALA A 283 9.26 24.96 -19.29
N ARG A 284 8.84 24.37 -20.42
CA ARG A 284 8.92 25.02 -21.74
C ARG A 284 8.07 26.29 -21.81
N ALA A 285 6.84 26.24 -21.29
CA ALA A 285 5.94 27.39 -21.27
C ALA A 285 6.51 28.54 -20.41
N ALA A 286 7.10 28.21 -19.25
CA ALA A 286 7.76 29.19 -18.40
C ALA A 286 8.96 29.85 -19.11
N ALA A 287 9.82 29.06 -19.76
CA ALA A 287 10.97 29.58 -20.50
C ALA A 287 10.56 30.48 -21.68
N ALA A 288 9.50 30.14 -22.41
CA ALA A 288 8.99 30.97 -23.51
C ALA A 288 8.48 32.33 -23.02
N LYS A 289 7.81 32.37 -21.86
CA LYS A 289 7.35 33.62 -21.25
C LYS A 289 8.51 34.53 -20.86
N SER A 290 9.56 33.97 -20.23
CA SER A 290 10.75 34.72 -19.82
C SER A 290 11.57 35.29 -20.98
N ALA A 291 11.49 34.66 -22.16
CA ALA A 291 12.17 35.11 -23.38
C ALA A 291 11.40 36.22 -24.11
N GLY A 292 10.08 36.33 -23.93
CA GLY A 292 9.26 37.40 -24.51
C GLY A 292 9.17 38.67 -23.67
N GLU A 293 9.64 38.63 -22.41
CA GLU A 293 9.71 39.78 -21.49
C GLU A 293 11.08 40.49 -21.53
N ARG A 294 12.00 40.06 -22.42
CA ARG A 294 13.32 40.68 -22.69
C ARG A 294 13.35 41.27 -24.09
#